data_AF-A0A4Q0XV02-F1
#
_entry.id   AF-A0A4Q0XV02-F1
#
_cell.length_a   1.000
_cell.length_b   1.000
_cell.length_c   1.000
_cell.angle_alpha   90.00
_cell.angle_beta   90.00
_cell.angle_gamma   90.00
#
_symmetry.space_group_name_H-M   'P 1'
#
loop_
_entity.id
_entity.type
_entity.pdbx_description
1 polymer ?
#
loop_
_entity_poly.entity_id
_entity_poly.type
_entity_poly.pdbx_seq_one_letter_code
_entity_poly.pdbx_strand_id
1 'polypeptide(L)'
;MKKSLLFLSFLLFFTGCAPKVTISSLQSSKVNNPSSRQLSVLEFKQDKIGQRASIIAELSKLKIENKPYFTLVEREHLEEILKEKRLNDSALVDIKDFSSIKGLTQVKAFLTGEVIHSRMQRRHYNKIVNNYNRCAQYNKDKECIRYSKIFMHCQTNTYSVLTQIKLTEVESAHVIFSERYLEEDTQSACGSERTLLDSKSTRNAVLAQRIAKKVLKDIAPSYRTFSVILLEEMDQEMTTSQENRFENALKMLQNNHYSEAQELLMQLHREIPNSYVVLYNLALSYEALNNLDEALKFYVQAEKLAIEKELPEEISEAILRIKHNQNERNKVKNLIK
;
A
#
# COMPACT_ATOMS: atom_id res chain seq x y z
N MET A 1 16.22 -13.07 -70.16
CA MET A 1 15.03 -13.34 -69.32
C MET A 1 15.34 -12.92 -67.89
N LYS A 2 14.57 -11.99 -67.34
CA LYS A 2 14.74 -11.36 -66.03
C LYS A 2 14.59 -12.38 -64.90
N LYS A 3 15.48 -12.40 -63.91
CA LYS A 3 15.20 -12.95 -62.58
C LYS A 3 15.43 -11.85 -61.55
N SER A 4 14.32 -11.43 -60.97
CA SER A 4 14.18 -10.42 -59.92
C SER A 4 14.78 -10.95 -58.62
N LEU A 5 15.68 -10.17 -58.01
CA LEU A 5 16.20 -10.40 -56.68
C LEU A 5 15.23 -9.74 -55.70
N LEU A 6 14.44 -10.55 -55.00
CA LEU A 6 13.47 -10.10 -54.01
C LEU A 6 14.20 -9.97 -52.66
N PHE A 7 14.58 -8.74 -52.30
CA PHE A 7 15.23 -8.44 -51.02
C PHE A 7 14.13 -8.35 -49.95
N LEU A 8 13.96 -9.41 -49.17
CA LEU A 8 13.02 -9.47 -48.06
C LEU A 8 13.65 -8.73 -46.87
N SER A 9 13.31 -7.45 -46.70
CA SER A 9 13.66 -6.66 -45.52
C SER A 9 12.94 -7.21 -44.30
N PHE A 10 13.68 -7.88 -43.43
CA PHE A 10 13.22 -8.40 -42.16
C PHE A 10 13.21 -7.25 -41.15
N LEU A 11 12.04 -6.59 -41.00
CA LEU A 11 11.77 -5.64 -39.92
C LEU A 11 11.80 -6.39 -38.58
N LEU A 12 12.97 -6.40 -37.94
CA LEU A 12 13.13 -6.73 -36.53
C LEU A 12 12.50 -5.60 -35.71
N PHE A 13 11.24 -5.77 -35.31
CA PHE A 13 10.65 -5.02 -34.21
C PHE A 13 11.41 -5.39 -32.93
N PHE A 14 12.43 -4.61 -32.59
CA PHE A 14 12.98 -4.59 -31.24
C PHE A 14 11.89 -4.04 -30.32
N THR A 15 11.12 -4.92 -29.70
CA THR A 15 10.31 -4.56 -28.53
C THR A 15 11.26 -4.33 -27.36
N GLY A 16 11.96 -3.19 -27.37
CA GLY A 16 12.71 -2.72 -26.21
C GLY A 16 11.74 -2.49 -25.07
N CYS A 17 11.96 -3.17 -23.95
CA CYS A 17 11.18 -2.93 -22.74
C CYS A 17 11.56 -1.55 -22.23
N ALA A 18 10.68 -0.56 -22.40
CA ALA A 18 10.94 0.79 -21.92
C ALA A 18 11.22 0.76 -20.40
N PRO A 19 12.28 1.44 -19.95
CA PRO A 19 12.69 1.45 -18.54
C PRO A 19 11.59 2.04 -17.66
N LYS A 20 11.58 1.62 -16.40
CA LYS A 20 10.60 2.10 -15.43
C LYS A 20 11.29 2.56 -14.16
N VAL A 21 10.78 3.66 -13.61
CA VAL A 21 11.10 4.14 -12.27
C VAL A 21 9.94 3.83 -11.35
N THR A 22 10.25 3.43 -10.12
CA THR A 22 9.23 3.25 -9.08
C THR A 22 9.11 4.55 -8.30
N ILE A 23 7.90 5.09 -8.17
CA ILE A 23 7.63 6.29 -7.36
C ILE A 23 6.46 6.03 -6.40
N SER A 24 6.35 6.86 -5.37
CA SER A 24 5.26 6.74 -4.39
C SER A 24 4.49 8.05 -4.28
N SER A 25 3.17 7.99 -4.28
CA SER A 25 2.31 9.15 -4.06
C SER A 25 1.39 8.97 -2.86
N LEU A 26 1.07 10.09 -2.20
CA LEU A 26 0.14 10.13 -1.08
C LEU A 26 -1.30 10.06 -1.59
N GLN A 27 -2.08 9.13 -1.08
CA GLN A 27 -3.51 8.97 -1.37
C GLN A 27 -4.33 9.29 -0.13
N SER A 28 -5.44 10.01 -0.33
CA SER A 28 -6.41 10.29 0.72
C SER A 28 -7.21 9.03 1.08
N SER A 29 -7.80 9.02 2.27
CA SER A 29 -8.63 7.93 2.75
C SER A 29 -10.10 8.13 2.38
N LYS A 30 -10.94 7.11 2.58
CA LYS A 30 -12.40 7.27 2.43
C LYS A 30 -12.95 8.29 3.42
N VAL A 31 -12.36 8.37 4.60
CA VAL A 31 -12.72 9.36 5.62
C VAL A 31 -11.93 10.63 5.40
N ASN A 32 -12.64 11.70 5.04
CA ASN A 32 -12.07 13.03 4.88
C ASN A 32 -12.62 14.00 5.94
N ASN A 33 -12.50 13.64 7.22
CA ASN A 33 -12.90 14.47 8.35
C ASN A 33 -11.73 14.62 9.35
N PRO A 34 -11.29 15.85 9.71
CA PRO A 34 -10.16 16.08 10.63
C PRO A 34 -10.31 15.45 12.03
N SER A 35 -11.54 15.35 12.54
CA SER A 35 -11.87 14.71 13.83
C SER A 35 -11.44 13.24 13.89
N SER A 36 -11.33 12.58 12.72
CA SER A 36 -10.88 11.19 12.62
C SER A 36 -9.44 10.95 13.09
N ARG A 37 -8.61 11.99 13.21
CA ARG A 37 -7.21 11.83 13.66
C ARG A 37 -7.06 11.77 15.17
N GLN A 38 -7.95 12.41 15.90
CA GLN A 38 -7.89 12.55 17.35
C GLN A 38 -9.02 11.75 17.97
N LEU A 39 -8.81 10.43 18.05
CA LEU A 39 -9.86 9.49 18.38
C LEU A 39 -9.56 8.65 19.61
N SER A 40 -10.61 8.09 20.20
CA SER A 40 -10.50 7.00 21.16
C SER A 40 -11.10 5.74 20.57
N VAL A 41 -10.41 4.60 20.75
CA VAL A 41 -10.89 3.29 20.32
C VAL A 41 -11.54 2.60 21.52
N LEU A 42 -12.87 2.57 21.52
CA LEU A 42 -13.65 2.00 22.61
C LEU A 42 -13.68 0.46 22.52
N GLU A 43 -14.26 -0.17 23.54
CA GLU A 43 -14.47 -1.61 23.54
C GLU A 43 -15.33 -2.07 22.35
N PHE A 44 -14.94 -3.20 21.78
CA PHE A 44 -15.67 -3.81 20.68
C PHE A 44 -16.62 -4.88 21.21
N LYS A 45 -17.87 -4.83 20.77
CA LYS A 45 -18.87 -5.85 21.14
C LYS A 45 -18.41 -7.21 20.64
N GLN A 46 -18.51 -8.21 21.52
CA GLN A 46 -18.20 -9.62 21.22
C GLN A 46 -16.75 -9.88 20.76
N ASP A 47 -15.82 -8.98 21.05
CA ASP A 47 -14.42 -9.13 20.64
C ASP A 47 -13.68 -10.18 21.48
N LYS A 48 -13.67 -11.42 20.97
CA LYS A 48 -12.90 -12.54 21.53
C LYS A 48 -11.63 -12.84 20.75
N ILE A 49 -11.29 -11.99 19.78
CA ILE A 49 -10.19 -12.23 18.83
C ILE A 49 -9.11 -11.15 18.89
N GLY A 50 -9.27 -10.15 19.75
CA GLY A 50 -8.34 -9.04 19.88
C GLY A 50 -8.42 -8.06 18.71
N GLN A 51 -9.60 -7.87 18.13
CA GLN A 51 -9.84 -6.98 17.00
C GLN A 51 -9.55 -5.51 17.37
N ARG A 52 -10.02 -5.05 18.54
CA ARG A 52 -9.72 -3.71 19.08
C ARG A 52 -8.22 -3.49 19.19
N ALA A 53 -7.53 -4.42 19.86
CA ALA A 53 -6.09 -4.34 20.09
C ALA A 53 -5.31 -4.31 18.77
N SER A 54 -5.72 -5.13 17.80
CA SER A 54 -5.12 -5.16 16.46
C SER A 54 -5.26 -3.82 15.74
N ILE A 55 -6.43 -3.16 15.85
CA ILE A 55 -6.65 -1.83 15.26
C ILE A 55 -5.79 -0.78 15.95
N ILE A 56 -5.79 -0.72 17.29
CA ILE A 56 -4.95 0.22 18.06
C ILE A 56 -3.48 0.10 17.63
N ALA A 57 -2.97 -1.14 17.51
CA ALA A 57 -1.60 -1.41 17.10
C ALA A 57 -1.28 -0.95 15.66
N GLU A 58 -2.23 -1.00 14.73
CA GLU A 58 -2.02 -0.49 13.37
C GLU A 58 -2.12 1.04 13.32
N LEU A 59 -3.06 1.65 14.05
CA LEU A 59 -3.18 3.11 14.13
C LEU A 59 -1.94 3.75 14.76
N SER A 60 -1.36 3.14 15.81
CA SER A 60 -0.19 3.67 16.50
C SER A 60 1.09 3.65 15.65
N LYS A 61 1.15 2.79 14.63
CA LYS A 61 2.32 2.68 13.72
C LYS A 61 2.32 3.73 12.63
N LEU A 62 1.15 4.28 12.27
CA LEU A 62 1.05 5.15 11.11
C LEU A 62 1.75 6.49 11.36
N LYS A 63 2.73 6.77 10.51
CA LYS A 63 3.39 8.07 10.43
C LYS A 63 3.18 8.67 9.03
N ILE A 64 2.89 9.96 8.99
CA ILE A 64 2.88 10.76 7.77
C ILE A 64 3.90 11.87 7.99
N GLU A 65 4.82 12.07 7.03
CA GLU A 65 5.93 13.03 7.17
C GLU A 65 6.76 12.82 8.46
N ASN A 66 7.01 11.55 8.82
CA ASN A 66 7.72 11.12 10.02
C ASN A 66 7.06 11.54 11.36
N LYS A 67 5.82 12.03 11.34
CA LYS A 67 5.03 12.39 12.53
C LYS A 67 3.88 11.39 12.72
N PRO A 68 3.53 11.01 13.97
CA PRO A 68 2.35 10.20 14.23
C PRO A 68 1.11 10.83 13.58
N TYR A 69 0.39 10.06 12.78
CA TYR A 69 -0.81 10.58 12.10
C TYR A 69 -1.99 10.70 13.06
N PHE A 70 -2.22 9.65 13.85
CA PHE A 70 -3.27 9.57 14.85
C PHE A 70 -2.79 10.07 16.22
N THR A 71 -3.68 10.74 16.93
CA THR A 71 -3.59 10.98 18.37
C THR A 71 -4.63 10.09 19.05
N LEU A 72 -4.17 8.95 19.56
CA LEU A 72 -5.02 8.00 20.29
C LEU A 72 -5.19 8.48 21.72
N VAL A 73 -6.44 8.71 22.14
CA VAL A 73 -6.75 9.14 23.50
C VAL A 73 -7.24 7.95 24.31
N GLU A 74 -6.51 7.65 25.38
CA GLU A 74 -6.88 6.62 26.34
C GLU A 74 -8.03 7.12 27.22
N ARG A 75 -9.11 6.34 27.29
CA ARG A 75 -10.30 6.67 28.08
C ARG A 75 -10.58 5.64 29.15
N GLU A 76 -10.12 4.41 28.98
CA GLU A 76 -10.35 3.30 29.90
C GLU A 76 -9.58 3.53 31.21
N HIS A 77 -8.34 3.97 31.11
CA HIS A 77 -7.44 4.19 32.25
C HIS A 77 -7.26 5.69 32.59
N LEU A 78 -8.20 6.54 32.16
CA LEU A 78 -8.06 7.99 32.31
C LEU A 78 -7.94 8.42 33.77
N GLU A 79 -8.74 7.84 34.66
CA GLU A 79 -8.70 8.14 36.09
C GLU A 79 -7.37 7.77 36.74
N GLU A 80 -6.79 6.63 36.36
CA GLU A 80 -5.48 6.18 36.85
C GLU A 80 -4.35 7.08 36.33
N ILE A 81 -4.39 7.44 35.04
CA ILE A 81 -3.45 8.39 34.43
C ILE A 81 -3.55 9.75 35.14
N LEU A 82 -4.77 10.21 35.44
CA LEU A 82 -4.99 11.47 36.13
C LEU A 82 -4.51 11.45 37.57
N LYS A 83 -4.75 10.35 38.27
CA LYS A 83 -4.23 10.12 39.62
C LYS A 83 -2.70 10.19 39.63
N GLU A 84 -2.03 9.51 38.69
CA GLU A 84 -0.57 9.52 38.58
C GLU A 84 -0.03 10.89 38.19
N LYS A 85 -0.69 11.60 37.25
CA LYS A 85 -0.29 12.96 36.88
C LYS A 85 -0.38 13.93 38.07
N ARG A 86 -1.45 13.84 38.88
CA ARG A 86 -1.62 14.64 40.11
C ARG A 86 -0.50 14.37 41.12
N LEU A 87 -0.05 13.12 41.25
CA LEU A 87 1.07 12.77 42.12
C LEU A 87 2.39 13.37 41.62
N ASN A 88 2.62 13.34 40.31
CA ASN A 88 3.86 13.85 39.71
C ASN A 88 3.93 15.39 39.70
N ASP A 89 2.82 16.09 39.49
CA ASP A 89 2.81 17.55 39.35
C ASP A 89 3.09 18.30 40.68
N SER A 90 3.23 17.60 41.82
CA SER A 90 3.79 18.02 43.13
C SER A 90 3.29 19.34 43.75
N ALA A 91 2.42 20.09 43.07
CA ALA A 91 1.70 21.23 43.59
C ALA A 91 0.28 20.79 43.91
N LEU A 92 -0.15 21.06 45.15
CA LEU A 92 -1.52 20.91 45.64
C LEU A 92 -2.49 21.76 44.79
N VAL A 93 -2.84 21.28 43.61
CA VAL A 93 -3.91 21.86 42.81
C VAL A 93 -5.20 21.18 43.24
N ASP A 94 -6.06 21.94 43.90
CA ASP A 94 -7.43 21.56 44.23
C ASP A 94 -8.23 21.58 42.90
N ILE A 95 -8.05 20.54 42.07
CA ILE A 95 -8.67 20.45 40.74
C ILE A 95 -10.15 20.12 40.91
N LYS A 96 -10.95 21.14 41.23
CA LYS A 96 -12.43 21.06 41.20
C LYS A 96 -13.00 21.14 39.79
N ASP A 97 -12.17 21.49 38.79
CA ASP A 97 -12.63 21.71 37.42
C ASP A 97 -11.78 20.93 36.40
N PHE A 98 -12.32 19.82 35.89
CA PHE A 98 -11.68 18.95 34.90
C PHE A 98 -11.33 19.67 33.58
N SER A 99 -12.02 20.77 33.30
CA SER A 99 -11.83 21.63 32.13
C SER A 99 -10.48 22.39 32.13
N SER A 100 -9.85 22.51 33.30
CA SER A 100 -8.64 23.33 33.52
C SER A 100 -7.32 22.55 33.48
N ILE A 101 -7.36 21.22 33.36
CA ILE A 101 -6.17 20.38 33.20
C ILE A 101 -5.61 20.55 31.78
N LYS A 102 -4.70 21.53 31.61
CA LYS A 102 -3.88 21.65 30.40
C LYS A 102 -3.14 20.32 30.16
N GLY A 103 -3.41 19.70 29.01
CA GLY A 103 -2.75 18.45 28.58
C GLY A 103 -3.64 17.23 28.46
N LEU A 104 -4.92 17.31 28.84
CA LEU A 104 -5.90 16.29 28.46
C LEU A 104 -6.41 16.55 27.05
N THR A 105 -5.85 15.80 26.09
CA THR A 105 -6.28 15.82 24.69
C THR A 105 -7.77 15.48 24.59
N GLN A 106 -8.61 16.41 24.15
CA GLN A 106 -10.04 16.17 23.93
C GLN A 106 -10.23 15.08 22.87
N VAL A 107 -11.22 14.21 23.03
CA VAL A 107 -11.53 13.23 21.96
C VAL A 107 -12.41 13.93 20.94
N LYS A 108 -12.07 13.84 19.67
CA LYS A 108 -12.86 14.39 18.57
C LYS A 108 -13.69 13.32 17.84
N ALA A 109 -13.27 12.05 17.90
CA ALA A 109 -14.05 10.95 17.36
C ALA A 109 -13.94 9.66 18.19
N PHE A 110 -14.99 8.82 18.14
CA PHE A 110 -14.98 7.48 18.70
C PHE A 110 -14.93 6.44 17.60
N LEU A 111 -13.96 5.53 17.69
CA LEU A 111 -13.94 4.31 16.89
C LEU A 111 -14.54 3.18 17.72
N THR A 112 -15.65 2.63 17.24
CA THR A 112 -16.36 1.52 17.88
C THR A 112 -16.50 0.36 16.90
N GLY A 113 -16.73 -0.83 17.43
CA GLY A 113 -16.91 -2.00 16.58
C GLY A 113 -17.67 -3.14 17.23
N GLU A 114 -18.03 -4.10 16.39
CA GLU A 114 -18.68 -5.35 16.77
C GLU A 114 -18.11 -6.49 15.93
N VAL A 115 -17.59 -7.52 16.60
CA VAL A 115 -17.20 -8.77 15.93
C VAL A 115 -18.47 -9.59 15.73
N ILE A 116 -19.09 -9.43 14.56
CA ILE A 116 -20.37 -10.09 14.20
C ILE A 116 -20.22 -11.60 14.26
N HIS A 117 -19.12 -12.13 13.72
CA HIS A 117 -18.77 -13.53 13.91
C HIS A 117 -17.29 -13.80 13.76
N SER A 118 -16.84 -14.86 14.44
CA SER A 118 -15.58 -15.54 14.16
C SER A 118 -15.84 -17.04 14.09
N ARG A 119 -15.70 -17.64 12.91
CA ARG A 119 -16.12 -19.02 12.63
C ARG A 119 -14.95 -19.82 12.08
N MET A 120 -15.01 -21.13 12.31
CA MET A 120 -14.13 -22.10 11.68
C MET A 120 -14.99 -23.29 11.26
N GLN A 121 -15.06 -23.54 9.97
CA GLN A 121 -15.77 -24.67 9.39
C GLN A 121 -14.75 -25.75 9.01
N ARG A 122 -14.99 -26.99 9.44
CA ARG A 122 -14.15 -28.13 9.10
C ARG A 122 -14.86 -29.03 8.11
N ARG A 123 -14.16 -29.38 7.03
CA ARG A 123 -14.62 -30.34 6.03
C ARG A 123 -13.63 -31.49 5.94
N HIS A 124 -14.13 -32.72 6.04
CA HIS A 124 -13.33 -33.93 5.84
C HIS A 124 -13.59 -34.49 4.44
N TYR A 125 -12.55 -35.02 3.81
CA TYR A 125 -12.65 -35.69 2.51
C TYR A 125 -11.53 -36.71 2.34
N ASN A 126 -11.68 -37.59 1.36
CA ASN A 126 -10.66 -38.59 1.03
C ASN A 126 -10.03 -38.24 -0.32
N LYS A 127 -8.70 -38.29 -0.39
CA LYS A 127 -7.95 -38.19 -1.64
C LYS A 127 -7.38 -39.56 -1.98
N ILE A 128 -7.52 -39.98 -3.23
CA ILE A 128 -6.88 -41.22 -3.69
C ILE A 128 -5.46 -40.89 -4.10
N VAL A 129 -4.48 -41.58 -3.52
CA VAL A 129 -3.04 -41.40 -3.81
C VAL A 129 -2.37 -42.73 -4.12
N ASN A 130 -1.23 -42.66 -4.81
CA ASN A 130 -0.41 -43.85 -5.07
C ASN A 130 0.31 -44.28 -3.80
N ASN A 131 0.28 -45.57 -3.50
CA ASN A 131 1.11 -46.20 -2.50
C ASN A 131 2.39 -46.70 -3.17
N TYR A 132 3.44 -45.88 -3.12
CA TYR A 132 4.73 -46.18 -3.73
C TYR A 132 5.43 -47.41 -3.12
N ASN A 133 5.01 -47.87 -1.94
CA ASN A 133 5.55 -49.07 -1.30
C ASN A 133 4.91 -50.37 -1.82
N ARG A 134 3.84 -50.28 -2.62
CA ARG A 134 3.12 -51.45 -3.12
C ARG A 134 2.79 -51.29 -4.59
N CYS A 135 3.51 -52.03 -5.42
CA CYS A 135 3.23 -52.12 -6.84
C CYS A 135 1.98 -52.97 -7.11
N ALA A 136 1.14 -52.53 -8.02
CA ALA A 136 -0.03 -53.24 -8.51
C ALA A 136 0.19 -53.92 -9.87
N GLN A 137 1.21 -53.49 -10.64
CA GLN A 137 1.55 -54.10 -11.93
C GLN A 137 3.02 -53.83 -12.29
N TYR A 138 3.71 -54.87 -12.72
CA TYR A 138 5.11 -54.83 -13.15
C TYR A 138 5.23 -54.98 -14.68
N ASN A 139 6.27 -54.40 -15.27
CA ASN A 139 6.64 -54.68 -16.67
C ASN A 139 7.44 -56.00 -16.79
N LYS A 140 7.88 -56.33 -18.01
CA LYS A 140 8.70 -57.52 -18.30
C LYS A 140 10.06 -57.49 -17.57
N ASP A 141 10.58 -56.29 -17.31
CA ASP A 141 11.85 -56.05 -16.62
C ASP A 141 11.70 -55.98 -15.08
N LYS A 142 10.52 -56.34 -14.54
CA LYS A 142 10.17 -56.31 -13.11
C LYS A 142 10.18 -54.90 -12.47
N GLU A 143 10.11 -53.85 -13.27
CA GLU A 143 9.92 -52.48 -12.79
C GLU A 143 8.43 -52.21 -12.55
N CYS A 144 8.13 -51.42 -11.52
CA CYS A 144 6.76 -51.07 -11.22
C CYS A 144 6.22 -50.03 -12.19
N ILE A 145 5.24 -50.40 -13.01
CA ILE A 145 4.57 -49.49 -13.96
C ILE A 145 3.24 -48.94 -13.43
N ARG A 146 2.69 -49.56 -12.38
CA ARG A 146 1.47 -49.06 -11.73
C ARG A 146 1.52 -49.35 -10.24
N TYR A 147 1.49 -48.30 -9.44
CA TYR A 147 1.35 -48.43 -7.99
C TYR A 147 -0.10 -48.70 -7.58
N SER A 148 -0.26 -49.39 -6.45
CA SER A 148 -1.57 -49.53 -5.81
C SER A 148 -2.07 -48.18 -5.32
N LYS A 149 -3.39 -48.01 -5.23
CA LYS A 149 -4.02 -46.78 -4.76
C LYS A 149 -4.50 -46.96 -3.32
N ILE A 150 -4.32 -45.95 -2.50
CA ILE A 150 -4.84 -45.89 -1.13
C ILE A 150 -5.67 -44.62 -0.92
N PHE A 151 -6.59 -44.69 0.03
CA PHE A 151 -7.34 -43.53 0.49
C PHE A 151 -6.53 -42.79 1.57
N MET A 152 -6.28 -41.52 1.31
CA MET A 152 -5.67 -40.61 2.26
C MET A 152 -6.73 -39.67 2.82
N HIS A 153 -6.90 -39.69 4.14
CA HIS A 153 -7.82 -38.79 4.83
C HIS A 153 -7.27 -37.38 4.86
N CYS A 154 -8.09 -36.43 4.43
CA CYS A 154 -7.77 -35.01 4.37
C CYS A 154 -8.81 -34.19 5.14
N GLN A 155 -8.38 -33.02 5.57
CA GLN A 155 -9.21 -32.05 6.27
C GLN A 155 -8.93 -30.66 5.73
N THR A 156 -9.99 -29.91 5.49
CA THR A 156 -9.96 -28.49 5.16
C THR A 156 -10.61 -27.70 6.29
N ASN A 157 -9.90 -26.72 6.83
CA ASN A 157 -10.45 -25.75 7.77
C ASN A 157 -10.57 -24.41 7.06
N THR A 158 -11.78 -23.84 7.02
CA THR A 158 -12.05 -22.48 6.55
C THR A 158 -12.37 -21.60 7.75
N TYR A 159 -11.58 -20.56 7.94
CA TYR A 159 -11.69 -19.59 9.03
C TYR A 159 -12.26 -18.30 8.46
N SER A 160 -13.22 -17.69 9.16
CA SER A 160 -13.82 -16.42 8.75
C SER A 160 -14.07 -15.50 9.93
N VAL A 161 -13.77 -14.22 9.75
CA VAL A 161 -14.04 -13.15 10.71
C VAL A 161 -14.79 -12.03 10.00
N LEU A 162 -15.92 -11.63 10.56
CA LEU A 162 -16.70 -10.48 10.13
C LEU A 162 -16.77 -9.46 11.27
N THR A 163 -16.27 -8.26 11.01
CA THR A 163 -16.28 -7.15 11.97
C THR A 163 -16.98 -5.94 11.36
N GLN A 164 -17.90 -5.32 12.10
CA GLN A 164 -18.45 -4.00 11.77
C GLN A 164 -17.69 -2.92 12.53
N ILE A 165 -17.33 -1.84 11.85
CA ILE A 165 -16.60 -0.70 12.41
C ILE A 165 -17.40 0.56 12.17
N LYS A 166 -17.43 1.46 13.17
CA LYS A 166 -18.03 2.79 13.06
C LYS A 166 -17.11 3.84 13.63
N LEU A 167 -16.97 4.95 12.92
CA LEU A 167 -16.33 6.17 13.41
C LEU A 167 -17.41 7.25 13.59
N THR A 168 -17.50 7.77 14.80
CA THR A 168 -18.51 8.79 15.16
C THR A 168 -17.80 10.06 15.60
N GLU A 169 -18.15 11.19 15.00
CA GLU A 169 -17.66 12.50 15.43
C GLU A 169 -18.34 12.93 16.72
N VAL A 170 -17.57 13.42 17.68
CA VAL A 170 -18.09 13.78 19.01
C VAL A 170 -18.93 15.05 18.95
N GLU A 171 -18.43 16.09 18.28
CA GLU A 171 -19.07 17.40 18.25
C GLU A 171 -20.47 17.35 17.63
N SER A 172 -20.61 16.64 16.52
CA SER A 172 -21.86 16.57 15.77
C SER A 172 -22.70 15.33 16.08
N ALA A 173 -22.15 14.35 16.82
CA ALA A 173 -22.70 13.02 17.03
C ALA A 173 -22.98 12.21 15.75
N HIS A 174 -22.49 12.63 14.58
CA HIS A 174 -22.70 11.94 13.32
C HIS A 174 -21.74 10.77 13.13
N VAL A 175 -22.26 9.68 12.56
CA VAL A 175 -21.44 8.56 12.09
C VAL A 175 -20.79 8.97 10.76
N ILE A 176 -19.53 9.37 10.83
CA ILE A 176 -18.75 9.82 9.66
C ILE A 176 -18.17 8.65 8.84
N PHE A 177 -18.20 7.44 9.39
CA PHE A 177 -17.79 6.21 8.71
C PHE A 177 -18.47 4.99 9.31
N SER A 178 -18.94 4.05 8.48
CA SER A 178 -19.45 2.76 8.93
C SER A 178 -19.28 1.71 7.85
N GLU A 179 -18.51 0.67 8.12
CA GLU A 179 -18.22 -0.41 7.16
C GLU A 179 -18.17 -1.78 7.82
N ARG A 180 -18.32 -2.83 7.00
CA ARG A 180 -18.17 -4.23 7.40
C ARG A 180 -16.98 -4.86 6.69
N TYR A 181 -16.13 -5.54 7.46
CA TYR A 181 -14.93 -6.19 6.96
C TYR A 181 -15.05 -7.70 7.15
N LEU A 182 -15.03 -8.43 6.03
CA LEU A 182 -14.94 -9.88 5.99
C LEU A 182 -13.53 -10.29 5.58
N GLU A 183 -12.91 -11.14 6.38
CA GLU A 183 -11.65 -11.81 6.07
C GLU A 183 -11.84 -13.32 6.21
N GLU A 184 -11.31 -14.06 5.25
CA GLU A 184 -11.35 -15.52 5.22
C GLU A 184 -9.98 -16.10 4.90
N ASP A 185 -9.71 -17.28 5.45
CA ASP A 185 -8.53 -18.06 5.10
C ASP A 185 -8.87 -19.55 5.16
N THR A 186 -8.20 -20.34 4.33
CA THR A 186 -8.46 -21.77 4.22
C THR A 186 -7.16 -22.54 4.23
N GLN A 187 -7.09 -23.55 5.10
CA GLN A 187 -5.97 -24.49 5.17
C GLN A 187 -6.48 -25.90 4.90
N SER A 188 -5.70 -26.68 4.15
CA SER A 188 -5.98 -28.09 3.92
C SER A 188 -4.74 -28.92 4.18
N ALA A 189 -4.92 -30.06 4.83
CA ALA A 189 -3.84 -31.00 5.11
C ALA A 189 -4.37 -32.45 5.06
N CYS A 190 -3.47 -33.38 4.77
CA CYS A 190 -3.79 -34.80 4.61
C CYS A 190 -2.87 -35.66 5.48
N GLY A 191 -3.33 -36.86 5.84
CA GLY A 191 -2.53 -37.80 6.64
C GLY A 191 -2.09 -37.20 7.99
N SER A 192 -0.80 -37.33 8.31
CA SER A 192 -0.20 -36.82 9.54
C SER A 192 -0.09 -35.29 9.58
N GLU A 193 0.00 -34.61 8.43
CA GLU A 193 0.12 -33.14 8.35
C GLU A 193 -1.12 -32.42 8.90
N ARG A 194 -2.23 -33.12 9.11
CA ARG A 194 -3.44 -32.57 9.73
C ARG A 194 -3.20 -31.98 11.12
N THR A 195 -2.16 -32.43 11.84
CA THR A 195 -1.78 -31.87 13.14
C THR A 195 -1.14 -30.48 13.03
N LEU A 196 -0.72 -30.08 11.83
CA LEU A 196 -0.14 -28.77 11.52
C LEU A 196 -1.20 -27.73 11.15
N LEU A 197 -2.48 -28.11 11.04
CA LEU A 197 -3.56 -27.16 10.81
C LEU A 197 -3.70 -26.25 12.03
N ASP A 198 -3.73 -24.94 11.78
CA ASP A 198 -3.75 -23.97 12.85
C ASP A 198 -5.04 -24.05 13.70
N SER A 199 -4.95 -23.56 14.93
CA SER A 199 -6.14 -23.39 15.76
C SER A 199 -7.02 -22.23 15.26
N LYS A 200 -8.32 -22.27 15.59
CA LYS A 200 -9.23 -21.14 15.34
C LYS A 200 -8.68 -19.83 15.93
N SER A 201 -8.12 -19.88 17.13
CA SER A 201 -7.59 -18.68 17.80
C SER A 201 -6.41 -18.08 17.04
N THR A 202 -5.43 -18.92 16.68
CA THR A 202 -4.25 -18.53 15.90
C THR A 202 -4.65 -17.87 14.59
N ARG A 203 -5.56 -18.50 13.83
CA ARG A 203 -6.00 -17.95 12.55
C ARG A 203 -6.83 -16.68 12.71
N ASN A 204 -7.72 -16.62 13.70
CA ASN A 204 -8.52 -15.44 13.96
C ASN A 204 -7.66 -14.22 14.30
N ALA A 205 -6.55 -14.39 15.03
CA ALA A 205 -5.61 -13.29 15.30
C ALA A 205 -5.00 -12.74 14.00
N VAL A 206 -4.63 -13.62 13.05
CA VAL A 206 -4.14 -13.21 11.72
C VAL A 206 -5.23 -12.46 10.95
N LEU A 207 -6.46 -12.96 10.95
CA LEU A 207 -7.59 -12.30 10.27
C LEU A 207 -7.91 -10.93 10.90
N ALA A 208 -7.87 -10.83 12.24
CA ALA A 208 -8.06 -9.57 12.95
C ALA A 208 -7.02 -8.51 12.55
N GLN A 209 -5.76 -8.92 12.39
CA GLN A 209 -4.70 -8.04 11.88
C GLN A 209 -4.94 -7.61 10.42
N ARG A 210 -5.42 -8.51 9.55
CA ARG A 210 -5.78 -8.15 8.16
C ARG A 210 -6.93 -7.15 8.12
N ILE A 211 -7.96 -7.35 8.94
CA ILE A 211 -9.07 -6.39 9.10
C ILE A 211 -8.53 -5.05 9.59
N ALA A 212 -7.66 -5.03 10.60
CA ALA A 212 -7.08 -3.79 11.13
C ALA A 212 -6.35 -2.97 10.05
N LYS A 213 -5.59 -3.63 9.17
CA LYS A 213 -4.94 -2.98 8.02
C LYS A 213 -5.94 -2.42 7.02
N LYS A 214 -7.05 -3.13 6.76
CA LYS A 214 -8.14 -2.64 5.89
C LYS A 214 -8.84 -1.42 6.50
N VAL A 215 -9.12 -1.44 7.79
CA VAL A 215 -9.67 -0.30 8.54
C VAL A 215 -8.74 0.90 8.42
N LEU A 216 -7.44 0.70 8.71
CA LEU A 216 -6.42 1.76 8.59
C LEU A 216 -6.44 2.41 7.20
N LYS A 217 -6.49 1.60 6.13
CA LYS A 217 -6.54 2.09 4.75
C LYS A 217 -7.78 2.95 4.45
N ASP A 218 -8.91 2.62 5.07
CA ASP A 218 -10.16 3.35 4.83
C ASP A 218 -10.25 4.65 5.62
N ILE A 219 -9.63 4.71 6.80
CA ILE A 219 -9.74 5.88 7.71
C ILE A 219 -8.48 6.75 7.75
N ALA A 220 -7.39 6.34 7.10
CA ALA A 220 -6.12 7.04 7.10
C ALA A 220 -5.50 7.14 5.70
N PRO A 221 -4.81 8.25 5.38
CA PRO A 221 -4.03 8.37 4.16
C PRO A 221 -2.98 7.27 4.05
N SER A 222 -2.62 6.91 2.81
CA SER A 222 -1.59 5.89 2.56
C SER A 222 -0.70 6.27 1.38
N TYR A 223 0.54 5.81 1.39
CA TYR A 223 1.42 5.92 0.23
C TYR A 223 1.15 4.75 -0.71
N ARG A 224 0.91 5.06 -1.98
CA ARG A 224 0.81 4.08 -3.05
C ARG A 224 2.06 4.15 -3.92
N THR A 225 2.74 3.03 -4.03
CA THR A 225 3.88 2.86 -4.92
C THR A 225 3.41 2.33 -6.27
N PHE A 226 3.95 2.87 -7.35
CA PHE A 226 3.66 2.46 -8.73
C PHE A 226 4.85 2.76 -9.64
N SER A 227 4.87 2.12 -10.80
CA SER A 227 5.94 2.28 -11.80
C SER A 227 5.53 3.25 -12.89
N VAL A 228 6.46 4.09 -13.33
CA VAL A 228 6.30 5.06 -14.41
C VAL A 228 7.40 4.85 -15.44
N ILE A 229 7.06 5.01 -16.72
CA ILE A 229 8.00 4.85 -17.83
C ILE A 229 8.93 6.07 -17.90
N LEU A 230 10.23 5.83 -18.10
CA LEU A 230 11.20 6.87 -18.45
C LEU A 230 11.25 6.99 -19.98
N LEU A 231 11.41 8.22 -20.47
CA LEU A 231 11.68 8.44 -21.90
C LEU A 231 13.18 8.28 -22.15
N GLU A 232 13.58 7.32 -22.97
CA GLU A 232 15.00 7.09 -23.32
C GLU A 232 15.39 7.69 -24.66
N GLU A 233 14.47 7.66 -25.63
CA GLU A 233 14.74 8.12 -26.98
C GLU A 233 14.80 9.64 -27.01
N MET A 234 15.96 10.18 -27.36
CA MET A 234 16.21 11.61 -27.38
C MET A 234 15.51 12.30 -28.56
N ASP A 235 14.95 13.47 -28.29
CA ASP A 235 14.16 14.22 -29.27
C ASP A 235 14.99 15.19 -30.13
N GLN A 236 16.31 15.22 -29.93
CA GLN A 236 17.27 16.03 -30.67
C GLN A 236 18.68 15.45 -30.54
N GLU A 237 19.59 15.89 -31.41
CA GLU A 237 20.99 15.47 -31.39
C GLU A 237 21.72 15.92 -30.11
N MET A 238 22.63 15.07 -29.63
CA MET A 238 23.42 15.30 -28.43
C MET A 238 24.88 14.97 -28.69
N THR A 239 25.76 15.58 -27.90
CA THR A 239 27.16 15.14 -27.84
C THR A 239 27.26 13.83 -27.05
N THR A 240 28.28 13.02 -27.33
CA THR A 240 28.55 11.78 -26.57
C THR A 240 28.68 12.02 -25.06
N SER A 241 29.16 13.20 -24.64
CA SER A 241 29.22 13.57 -23.22
C SER A 241 27.84 13.82 -22.61
N GLN A 242 26.92 14.42 -23.37
CA GLN A 242 25.54 14.64 -22.93
C GLN A 242 24.77 13.32 -22.88
N GLU A 243 24.92 12.45 -23.89
CA GLU A 243 24.29 11.11 -23.93
C GLU A 243 24.68 10.28 -22.72
N ASN A 244 25.99 10.18 -22.43
CA ASN A 244 26.49 9.45 -21.26
C ASN A 244 25.92 10.00 -19.93
N ARG A 245 25.81 11.33 -19.79
CA ARG A 245 25.21 11.95 -18.59
C ARG A 245 23.71 11.65 -18.50
N PHE A 246 23.01 11.66 -19.62
CA PHE A 246 21.59 11.35 -19.66
C PHE A 246 21.33 9.89 -19.28
N GLU A 247 22.05 8.93 -19.87
CA GLU A 247 21.97 7.51 -19.49
C GLU A 247 22.26 7.29 -18.01
N ASN A 248 23.28 7.97 -17.47
CA ASN A 248 23.61 7.89 -16.05
C ASN A 248 22.48 8.44 -15.17
N ALA A 249 21.83 9.54 -15.57
CA ALA A 249 20.66 10.05 -14.86
C ALA A 249 19.50 9.06 -14.86
N LEU A 250 19.23 8.39 -15.99
CA LEU A 250 18.18 7.37 -16.07
C LEU A 250 18.48 6.16 -15.16
N LYS A 251 19.74 5.70 -15.13
CA LYS A 251 20.19 4.65 -14.19
C LYS A 251 20.03 5.09 -12.72
N MET A 252 20.33 6.35 -12.40
CA MET A 252 20.10 6.89 -11.06
C MET A 252 18.61 6.87 -10.69
N LEU A 253 17.72 7.27 -11.61
CA LEU A 253 16.26 7.20 -11.40
C LEU A 253 15.80 5.76 -11.15
N GLN A 254 16.25 4.81 -11.97
CA GLN A 254 15.92 3.38 -11.82
C GLN A 254 16.37 2.81 -10.46
N ASN A 255 17.50 3.29 -9.93
CA ASN A 255 18.05 2.89 -8.65
C ASN A 255 17.55 3.74 -7.46
N ASN A 256 16.51 4.56 -7.67
CA ASN A 256 15.90 5.44 -6.66
C ASN A 256 16.82 6.54 -6.11
N HIS A 257 17.90 6.88 -6.82
CA HIS A 257 18.79 8.01 -6.49
C HIS A 257 18.25 9.31 -7.10
N TYR A 258 17.02 9.69 -6.72
CA TYR A 258 16.28 10.76 -7.39
C TYR A 258 16.95 12.13 -7.29
N SER A 259 17.56 12.46 -6.13
CA SER A 259 18.21 13.76 -5.93
C SER A 259 19.42 13.93 -6.85
N GLU A 260 20.27 12.90 -6.94
CA GLU A 260 21.45 12.91 -7.82
C GLU A 260 21.04 12.97 -9.29
N ALA A 261 20.01 12.20 -9.67
CA ALA A 261 19.43 12.25 -11.01
C ALA A 261 18.89 13.65 -11.34
N GLN A 262 18.16 14.27 -10.40
CA GLN A 262 17.60 15.61 -10.56
C GLN A 262 18.70 16.64 -10.83
N GLU A 263 19.81 16.61 -10.07
CA GLU A 263 20.93 17.52 -10.27
C GLU A 263 21.54 17.38 -11.67
N LEU A 264 21.75 16.14 -12.13
CA LEU A 264 22.32 15.87 -13.45
C LEU A 264 21.37 16.27 -14.58
N LEU A 265 20.07 15.98 -14.45
CA LEU A 265 19.04 16.38 -15.41
C LEU A 265 18.85 17.91 -15.45
N MET A 266 18.97 18.59 -14.31
CA MET A 266 18.97 20.06 -14.28
C MET A 266 20.17 20.66 -15.02
N GLN A 267 21.35 20.06 -14.91
CA GLN A 267 22.52 20.49 -15.67
C GLN A 267 22.31 20.28 -17.17
N LEU A 268 21.83 19.09 -17.57
CA LEU A 268 21.49 18.80 -18.96
C LEU A 268 20.46 19.79 -19.51
N HIS A 269 19.38 20.07 -18.76
CA HIS A 269 18.36 21.01 -19.19
C HIS A 269 18.93 22.42 -19.45
N ARG A 270 19.96 22.87 -18.74
CA ARG A 270 20.63 24.15 -19.03
C ARG A 270 21.40 24.15 -20.33
N GLU A 271 21.98 23.01 -20.71
CA GLU A 271 22.73 22.85 -21.96
C GLU A 271 21.81 22.64 -23.16
N ILE A 272 20.70 21.92 -22.96
CA ILE A 272 19.73 21.53 -23.97
C ILE A 272 18.29 21.86 -23.53
N PRO A 273 17.93 23.16 -23.46
CA PRO A 273 16.65 23.61 -22.87
C PRO A 273 15.40 23.17 -23.64
N ASN A 274 15.54 22.82 -24.92
CA ASN A 274 14.43 22.47 -25.80
C ASN A 274 14.17 20.96 -25.90
N SER A 275 14.85 20.12 -25.10
CA SER A 275 14.56 18.69 -25.06
C SER A 275 13.38 18.39 -24.14
N TYR A 276 12.26 17.93 -24.73
CA TYR A 276 11.12 17.50 -23.93
C TYR A 276 11.41 16.23 -23.13
N VAL A 277 12.32 15.38 -23.63
CA VAL A 277 12.74 14.12 -22.98
C VAL A 277 13.48 14.39 -21.67
N VAL A 278 14.43 15.33 -21.69
CA VAL A 278 15.14 15.77 -20.48
C VAL A 278 14.17 16.41 -19.49
N LEU A 279 13.28 17.29 -19.97
CA LEU A 279 12.28 17.95 -19.12
C LEU A 279 11.31 16.96 -18.46
N TYR A 280 10.85 15.95 -19.20
CA TYR A 280 9.97 14.91 -18.67
C TYR A 280 10.65 14.09 -17.57
N ASN A 281 11.87 13.61 -17.81
CA ASN A 281 12.61 12.83 -16.81
C ASN A 281 13.03 13.69 -15.61
N LEU A 282 13.32 14.98 -15.82
CA LEU A 282 13.55 15.94 -14.75
C LEU A 282 12.28 16.11 -13.90
N ALA A 283 11.12 16.27 -14.54
CA ALA A 283 9.83 16.35 -13.84
C ALA A 283 9.54 15.09 -13.02
N LEU A 284 9.87 13.90 -13.53
CA LEU A 284 9.76 12.64 -12.79
C LEU A 284 10.62 12.62 -11.52
N SER A 285 11.84 13.18 -11.57
CA SER A 285 12.69 13.27 -10.38
C SER A 285 12.07 14.17 -9.30
N TYR A 286 11.48 15.31 -9.68
CA TYR A 286 10.73 16.17 -8.77
C TYR A 286 9.48 15.48 -8.21
N GLU A 287 8.76 14.71 -9.05
CA GLU A 287 7.59 13.93 -8.63
C GLU A 287 8.00 12.88 -7.58
N ALA A 288 9.07 12.14 -7.83
CA ALA A 288 9.61 11.13 -6.91
C ALA A 288 10.04 11.72 -5.56
N LEU A 289 10.52 12.97 -5.56
CA LEU A 289 10.88 13.74 -4.38
C LEU A 289 9.67 14.47 -3.74
N ASN A 290 8.45 14.15 -4.18
CA ASN A 290 7.18 14.72 -3.70
C ASN A 290 7.06 16.26 -3.87
N ASN A 291 7.88 16.84 -4.75
CA ASN A 291 7.78 18.24 -5.15
C ASN A 291 6.85 18.37 -6.38
N LEU A 292 5.57 18.09 -6.14
CA LEU A 292 4.55 17.99 -7.18
C LEU A 292 4.34 19.29 -7.97
N ASP A 293 4.61 20.44 -7.34
CA ASP A 293 4.36 21.75 -7.94
C ASP A 293 5.44 22.08 -9.00
N GLU A 294 6.72 21.79 -8.72
CA GLU A 294 7.78 21.90 -9.72
C GLU A 294 7.66 20.81 -10.79
N ALA A 295 7.31 19.58 -10.40
CA ALA A 295 7.08 18.49 -11.35
C ALA A 295 6.02 18.88 -12.40
N LEU A 296 4.89 19.45 -11.99
CA LEU A 296 3.84 19.90 -12.91
C LEU A 296 4.36 20.96 -13.90
N LYS A 297 5.16 21.93 -13.41
CA LYS A 297 5.72 22.98 -14.27
C LYS A 297 6.60 22.40 -15.37
N PHE A 298 7.44 21.42 -15.03
CA PHE A 298 8.34 20.79 -16.01
C PHE A 298 7.60 19.85 -16.97
N TYR A 299 6.60 19.10 -16.51
CA TYR A 299 5.76 18.31 -17.43
C TYR A 299 5.00 19.17 -18.43
N VAL A 300 4.42 20.28 -17.99
CA VAL A 300 3.71 21.21 -18.89
C VAL A 300 4.68 21.86 -19.88
N GLN A 301 5.94 22.10 -19.50
CA GLN A 301 6.97 22.56 -20.44
C GLN A 301 7.33 21.47 -21.46
N ALA A 302 7.49 20.22 -21.01
CA ALA A 302 7.74 19.09 -21.89
C ALA A 302 6.59 18.90 -22.91
N GLU A 303 5.34 18.95 -22.45
CA GLU A 303 4.14 18.86 -23.31
C GLU A 303 4.15 19.93 -24.40
N LYS A 304 4.42 21.19 -24.05
CA LYS A 304 4.48 22.30 -25.02
C LYS A 304 5.49 22.06 -26.13
N LEU A 305 6.66 21.53 -25.79
CA LEU A 305 7.72 21.24 -26.77
C LEU A 305 7.41 19.99 -27.60
N ALA A 306 6.76 18.98 -27.01
CA ALA A 306 6.43 17.73 -27.68
C ALA A 306 5.28 17.89 -28.70
N ILE A 307 4.32 18.79 -28.46
CA ILE A 307 3.21 19.09 -29.39
C ILE A 307 3.71 19.51 -30.78
N GLU A 308 4.86 20.17 -30.86
CA GLU A 308 5.43 20.62 -32.13
C GLU A 308 6.00 19.48 -33.00
N LYS A 309 6.23 18.30 -32.40
CA LYS A 309 6.82 17.13 -33.05
C LYS A 309 5.77 16.00 -33.09
N GLU A 310 5.69 15.24 -32.01
CA GLU A 310 4.73 14.18 -31.75
C GLU A 310 4.69 14.03 -30.22
N LEU A 311 3.50 14.09 -29.64
CA LEU A 311 3.32 14.09 -28.18
C LEU A 311 3.32 12.65 -27.65
N PRO A 312 4.31 12.22 -26.85
CA PRO A 312 4.27 10.92 -26.20
C PRO A 312 3.10 10.85 -25.19
N GLU A 313 2.40 9.72 -25.17
CA GLU A 313 1.27 9.49 -24.26
C GLU A 313 1.69 9.63 -22.79
N GLU A 314 2.92 9.22 -22.46
CA GLU A 314 3.51 9.28 -21.12
C GLU A 314 3.51 10.70 -20.54
N ILE A 315 3.68 11.74 -21.38
CA ILE A 315 3.66 13.13 -20.92
C ILE A 315 2.25 13.53 -20.50
N SER A 316 1.25 13.19 -21.30
CA SER A 316 -0.16 13.48 -21.02
C SER A 316 -0.62 12.75 -19.76
N GLU A 317 -0.27 11.47 -19.64
CA GLU A 317 -0.55 10.66 -18.45
C GLU A 317 0.13 11.23 -17.20
N ALA A 318 1.36 11.71 -17.31
CA ALA A 318 2.08 12.32 -16.19
C ALA A 318 1.42 13.60 -15.68
N ILE A 319 0.94 14.47 -16.56
CA ILE A 319 0.23 15.69 -16.17
C ILE A 319 -1.08 15.35 -15.44
N LEU A 320 -1.86 14.40 -15.96
CA LEU A 320 -3.09 13.94 -15.31
C LEU A 320 -2.81 13.33 -13.93
N ARG A 321 -1.76 12.49 -13.86
CA ARG A 321 -1.31 11.86 -12.62
C ARG A 321 -0.88 12.88 -11.57
N ILE A 322 -0.08 13.88 -11.93
CA ILE A 322 0.35 14.93 -11.00
C ILE A 322 -0.83 15.76 -10.50
N LYS A 323 -1.75 16.17 -11.38
CA LYS A 323 -2.95 16.90 -10.97
C LYS A 323 -3.79 16.08 -9.98
N HIS A 324 -3.94 14.79 -10.22
CA HIS A 324 -4.57 13.87 -9.28
C HIS A 324 -3.82 13.83 -7.94
N ASN A 325 -2.51 13.60 -7.95
CA ASN A 325 -1.68 13.53 -6.76
C ASN A 325 -1.69 14.84 -5.94
N GLN A 326 -1.72 16.01 -6.59
CA GLN A 326 -1.87 17.30 -5.92
C GLN A 326 -3.23 17.43 -5.22
N ASN A 327 -4.31 16.98 -5.86
CA ASN A 327 -5.64 16.97 -5.25
C ASN A 327 -5.68 16.05 -4.01
N GLU A 328 -5.13 14.84 -4.12
CA GLU A 328 -5.02 13.91 -2.99
C GLU A 328 -4.19 14.51 -1.85
N ARG A 329 -3.04 15.14 -2.15
CA ARG A 329 -2.22 15.86 -1.17
C ARG A 329 -3.00 16.98 -0.48
N ASN A 330 -3.81 17.73 -1.22
CA ASN A 330 -4.62 18.82 -0.66
C ASN A 330 -5.72 18.31 0.27
N LYS A 331 -6.39 17.21 -0.08
CA LYS A 331 -7.34 16.54 0.82
C LYS A 331 -6.66 16.15 2.13
N VAL A 332 -5.48 15.53 2.05
CA VAL A 332 -4.74 15.14 3.26
C VAL A 332 -4.27 16.35 4.08
N LYS A 333 -3.79 17.42 3.44
CA LYS A 333 -3.42 18.67 4.14
C LYS A 333 -4.59 19.26 4.93
N ASN A 334 -5.82 19.18 4.41
CA ASN A 334 -7.01 19.65 5.10
C ASN A 334 -7.36 18.80 6.34
N LEU A 335 -6.87 17.56 6.43
CA LEU A 335 -6.99 16.73 7.63
C LEU A 335 -5.92 17.06 8.67
N ILE A 336 -4.80 17.66 8.24
CA ILE A 336 -3.64 17.91 9.12
C ILE A 336 -3.76 19.24 9.87
N LYS A 337 -4.37 20.25 9.25
CA LYS A 337 -4.71 21.54 9.86
C LYS A 337 -5.68 21.37 11.03
#